data_AF-A0A1G6UQH6-F1
#
_entry.id   AF-A0A1G6UQH6-F1
#
_cell.length_a   1.000
_cell.length_b   1.000
_cell.length_c   1.000
_cell.angle_alpha   90.00
_cell.angle_beta   90.00
_cell.angle_gamma   90.00
#
_symmetry.space_group_name_H-M   'P 1'
#
loop_
_entity.id
_entity.type
_entity.pdbx_description
1 polymer ?
#
loop_
_entity_poly.entity_id
_entity_poly.type
_entity_poly.pdbx_seq_one_letter_code
_entity_poly.pdbx_strand_id
1 'polypeptide(L)'
;MTISHYAKQRKRVQPPYVDLRSLRSVSGMTLDEVCAAANEADPELTLTRGALSAIENGHRGASTEVLRAIALAYGLDAEALDVQYRPRRRGAAV
;
A
#
# COMPACT_ATOMS: atom_id res chain seq x y z
N MET A 1 -43.28 5.40 -9.91
CA MET A 1 -41.89 5.73 -10.31
C MET A 1 -41.05 5.85 -9.06
N THR A 2 -40.20 4.88 -8.78
CA THR A 2 -39.32 4.88 -7.60
C THR A 2 -38.19 5.88 -7.87
N ILE A 3 -38.19 7.01 -7.17
CA ILE A 3 -37.10 7.99 -7.27
C ILE A 3 -35.84 7.29 -6.73
N SER A 4 -34.88 7.01 -7.62
CA SER A 4 -33.60 6.43 -7.24
C SER A 4 -32.90 7.37 -6.27
N HIS A 5 -32.63 6.89 -5.05
CA HIS A 5 -31.91 7.62 -4.00
C HIS A 5 -30.51 8.11 -4.42
N TYR A 6 -30.02 7.65 -5.58
CA TYR A 6 -28.72 8.01 -6.15
C TYR A 6 -28.72 9.31 -6.97
N ALA A 7 -29.87 9.94 -7.24
CA ALA A 7 -29.93 11.18 -8.03
C ALA A 7 -29.24 12.40 -7.36
N LYS A 8 -28.92 12.31 -6.06
CA LYS A 8 -28.24 13.37 -5.28
C LYS A 8 -26.89 12.93 -4.71
N GLN A 9 -26.26 11.89 -5.27
CA GLN A 9 -24.97 11.41 -4.75
C GLN A 9 -23.87 12.46 -4.99
N ARG A 10 -23.21 12.89 -3.91
CA ARG A 10 -22.06 13.80 -4.00
C ARG A 10 -20.92 13.14 -4.77
N LYS A 11 -20.16 13.94 -5.52
CA LYS A 11 -18.92 13.49 -6.18
C LYS A 11 -18.01 12.85 -5.13
N ARG A 12 -17.51 11.64 -5.40
CA ARG A 12 -16.57 10.96 -4.52
C ARG A 12 -15.30 11.82 -4.38
N VAL A 13 -14.85 11.99 -3.15
CA VAL A 13 -13.56 12.59 -2.80
C VAL A 13 -12.64 11.50 -2.28
N GLN A 14 -11.33 11.69 -2.39
CA GLN A 14 -10.39 10.73 -1.80
C GLN A 14 -10.54 10.73 -0.28
N PRO A 15 -10.64 9.54 0.34
CA PRO A 15 -10.53 9.41 1.79
C PRO A 15 -9.16 9.92 2.29
N PRO A 16 -9.05 10.34 3.55
CA PRO A 16 -7.75 10.57 4.17
C PRO A 16 -6.94 9.27 4.16
N TYR A 17 -5.62 9.38 3.99
CA TYR A 17 -4.70 8.25 3.99
C TYR A 17 -3.65 8.40 5.10
N VAL A 18 -3.12 7.27 5.55
CA VAL A 18 -1.94 7.18 6.40
C VAL A 18 -0.82 6.52 5.60
N ASP A 19 0.42 6.88 5.86
CA ASP A 19 1.56 6.21 5.25
C ASP A 19 1.81 4.83 5.89
N LEU A 20 2.52 3.97 5.16
CA LEU A 20 2.78 2.59 5.56
C LEU A 20 3.59 2.50 6.87
N ARG A 21 4.46 3.49 7.13
CA ARG A 21 5.26 3.56 8.36
C ARG A 21 4.38 3.90 9.56
N SER A 22 3.40 4.77 9.39
CA SER A 22 2.39 5.05 10.40
C SER A 22 1.58 3.80 10.73
N LEU A 23 1.14 3.03 9.73
CA LEU A 23 0.47 1.74 9.94
C LEU A 23 1.36 0.78 10.73
N ARG A 24 2.64 0.63 10.36
CA ARG A 24 3.60 -0.20 11.09
C ARG A 24 3.78 0.24 12.53
N SER A 25 3.88 1.55 12.76
CA SER A 25 4.09 2.11 14.09
C SER A 25 2.90 1.84 15.02
N VAL A 26 1.66 1.94 14.51
CA VAL A 26 0.47 1.69 15.32
C VAL A 26 0.15 0.19 15.48
N SER A 27 0.64 -0.66 14.58
CA SER A 27 0.55 -2.11 14.73
C SER A 27 1.57 -2.69 15.71
N GLY A 28 2.58 -1.89 16.11
CA GLY A 28 3.65 -2.32 17.01
C GLY A 28 4.68 -3.24 16.34
N MET A 29 4.61 -3.43 15.02
CA MET A 29 5.52 -4.32 14.30
C MET A 29 6.84 -3.62 13.95
N THR A 30 7.92 -4.37 14.02
CA THR A 30 9.21 -4.00 13.44
C THR A 30 9.22 -4.21 11.93
N LEU A 31 10.18 -3.61 11.23
CA LEU A 31 10.36 -3.86 9.80
C LEU A 31 10.61 -5.35 9.52
N ASP A 32 11.37 -6.02 10.39
CA ASP A 32 11.73 -7.43 10.23
C ASP A 32 10.53 -8.35 10.40
N GLU A 33 9.64 -8.07 11.36
CA GLU A 33 8.39 -8.82 11.55
C GLU A 33 7.44 -8.67 10.36
N VAL A 34 7.31 -7.45 9.81
CA VAL A 34 6.50 -7.23 8.60
C VAL A 34 7.08 -7.97 7.40
N CYS A 35 8.41 -7.94 7.22
CA CYS A 35 9.07 -8.70 6.17
C CYS A 35 8.86 -10.21 6.34
N ALA A 36 8.98 -10.73 7.55
CA ALA A 36 8.75 -12.15 7.83
C ALA A 36 7.32 -12.56 7.49
N ALA A 37 6.32 -11.82 7.99
CA ALA A 37 4.91 -12.10 7.74
C ALA A 37 4.54 -11.96 6.25
N ALA A 38 5.09 -10.96 5.54
CA ALA A 38 4.84 -10.78 4.11
C ALA A 38 5.44 -11.92 3.28
N ASN A 39 6.67 -12.36 3.58
CA ASN A 39 7.30 -13.48 2.88
C ASN A 39 6.66 -14.83 3.24
N GLU A 40 6.04 -14.95 4.42
CA GLU A 40 5.23 -16.13 4.77
C GLU A 40 3.91 -16.15 3.98
N ALA A 41 3.30 -14.98 3.75
CA ALA A 41 2.08 -14.85 2.96
C ALA A 41 2.30 -15.10 1.45
N ASP A 42 3.50 -14.83 0.95
CA ASP A 42 3.91 -15.08 -0.44
C ASP A 42 5.33 -15.66 -0.49
N PRO A 43 5.49 -17.00 -0.59
CA PRO A 43 6.80 -17.65 -0.63
C PRO A 43 7.66 -17.32 -1.86
N GLU A 44 7.07 -16.77 -2.93
CA GLU A 44 7.81 -16.31 -4.11
C GLU A 44 8.35 -14.89 -3.93
N LEU A 45 7.87 -14.17 -2.91
CA LEU A 45 8.34 -12.84 -2.55
C LEU A 45 9.62 -12.91 -1.73
N THR A 46 10.54 -11.98 -2.00
CA THR A 46 11.70 -11.71 -1.13
C THR A 46 11.71 -10.24 -0.72
N LEU A 47 10.83 -9.91 0.21
CA LEU A 47 10.79 -8.59 0.84
C LEU A 47 11.88 -8.50 1.91
N THR A 48 12.78 -7.55 1.72
CA THR A 48 13.87 -7.29 2.68
C THR A 48 13.57 -6.04 3.50
N ARG A 49 14.15 -5.97 4.71
CA ARG A 49 14.08 -4.79 5.59
C ARG A 49 14.44 -3.49 4.86
N GLY A 50 15.50 -3.52 4.05
CA GLY A 50 15.95 -2.37 3.27
C GLY A 50 14.93 -1.95 2.21
N ALA A 51 14.31 -2.92 1.52
CA ALA A 51 13.27 -2.64 0.54
C ALA A 51 12.02 -2.05 1.19
N LEU A 52 11.54 -2.64 2.30
CA LEU A 52 10.40 -2.13 3.06
C LEU A 52 10.66 -0.71 3.59
N SER A 53 11.84 -0.46 4.15
CA SER A 53 12.24 0.88 4.58
C SER A 53 12.26 1.89 3.42
N ALA A 54 12.77 1.51 2.24
CA ALA A 54 12.76 2.37 1.06
C ALA A 54 11.34 2.66 0.55
N ILE A 55 10.42 1.69 0.66
CA ILE A 55 8.99 1.87 0.35
C ILE A 55 8.35 2.85 1.35
N GLU A 56 8.52 2.62 2.65
CA GLU A 56 7.98 3.46 3.73
C GLU A 56 8.41 4.92 3.64
N ASN A 57 9.66 5.18 3.23
CA ASN A 57 10.21 6.53 3.10
C ASN A 57 10.03 7.12 1.69
N GLY A 58 9.32 6.43 0.79
CA GLY A 58 9.05 6.92 -0.57
C GLY A 58 10.27 6.98 -1.50
N HIS A 59 11.35 6.28 -1.16
CA HIS A 59 12.54 6.14 -2.02
C HIS A 59 12.35 5.10 -3.12
N ARG A 60 11.38 4.19 -2.96
CA ARG A 60 11.07 3.11 -3.89
C ARG A 60 9.56 2.90 -3.98
N GLY A 61 9.06 2.60 -5.18
CA GLY A 61 7.71 2.04 -5.35
C GLY A 61 7.64 0.55 -4.99
N ALA A 62 6.42 0.05 -4.81
CA ALA A 62 6.14 -1.36 -4.60
C ALA A 62 5.32 -1.90 -5.79
N SER A 63 5.53 -3.18 -6.13
CA SER A 63 4.62 -3.86 -7.08
C SER A 63 3.32 -4.24 -6.37
N THR A 64 2.32 -4.64 -7.15
CA THR A 64 1.03 -5.09 -6.60
C THR A 64 1.19 -6.30 -5.70
N GLU A 65 2.07 -7.24 -6.05
CA GLU A 65 2.36 -8.44 -5.26
C GLU A 65 2.95 -8.07 -3.89
N VAL A 66 3.92 -7.15 -3.86
CA VAL A 66 4.50 -6.62 -2.62
C VAL A 66 3.44 -5.97 -1.74
N LEU A 67 2.55 -5.15 -2.32
CA LEU A 67 1.50 -4.46 -1.57
C LEU A 67 0.48 -5.46 -0.99
N ARG A 68 0.09 -6.48 -1.76
CA ARG A 68 -0.79 -7.55 -1.30
C ARG A 68 -0.18 -8.30 -0.12
N ALA A 69 1.07 -8.72 -0.24
CA ALA A 69 1.77 -9.44 0.84
C ALA A 69 1.88 -8.58 2.11
N ILE A 70 2.18 -7.28 1.98
CA ILE A 70 2.21 -6.35 3.11
C ILE A 70 0.81 -6.16 3.71
N ALA A 71 -0.24 -6.06 2.90
CA ALA A 71 -1.61 -5.93 3.39
C ALA A 71 -2.01 -7.14 4.24
N LEU A 72 -1.73 -8.34 3.74
CA LEU A 72 -1.95 -9.60 4.45
C LEU A 72 -1.13 -9.70 5.74
N ALA A 73 0.11 -9.22 5.74
CA ALA A 73 0.95 -9.16 6.95
C ALA A 73 0.33 -8.32 8.08
N TYR A 74 -0.47 -7.31 7.74
CA TYR A 74 -1.23 -6.50 8.70
C TYR A 74 -2.65 -7.05 8.98
N GLY A 75 -3.03 -8.19 8.41
CA GLY A 75 -4.38 -8.74 8.51
C GLY A 75 -5.44 -7.90 7.78
N LEU A 76 -5.03 -7.12 6.77
CA LEU A 76 -5.93 -6.36 5.92
C LEU A 76 -6.38 -7.19 4.70
N ASP A 77 -7.40 -6.71 4.00
CA ASP A 77 -7.73 -7.24 2.67
C ASP A 77 -6.55 -7.03 1.71
N ALA A 78 -6.29 -7.99 0.82
CA ALA A 78 -5.15 -7.94 -0.10
C ALA A 78 -5.17 -6.69 -1.01
N GLU A 79 -6.34 -6.13 -1.28
CA GLU A 79 -6.53 -4.93 -2.11
C GLU A 79 -6.68 -3.65 -1.27
N ALA A 80 -6.47 -3.71 0.05
CA ALA A 80 -6.59 -2.56 0.95
C ALA A 80 -5.47 -1.53 0.76
N LEU A 81 -4.30 -1.98 0.31
CA LEU A 81 -3.17 -1.10 0.03
C LEU A 81 -3.13 -0.78 -1.47
N ASP A 82 -3.36 0.49 -1.78
CA ASP A 82 -3.24 1.04 -3.13
C ASP A 82 -2.05 2.02 -3.19
N VAL A 83 -1.40 2.08 -4.34
CA VAL A 83 -0.38 3.08 -4.64
C VAL A 83 -0.99 4.14 -5.56
N GLN A 84 -1.21 5.33 -5.01
CA GLN A 84 -1.35 6.55 -5.82
C GLN A 84 0.02 6.99 -6.38
N TYR A 85 0.82 6.06 -6.91
CA TYR A 85 2.07 6.38 -7.58
C TYR A 85 1.77 6.72 -9.04
N ARG A 86 1.73 8.02 -9.37
CA ARG A 86 1.95 8.45 -10.76
C ARG A 86 3.46 8.44 -11.00
N PRO A 87 4.00 7.58 -11.89
CA PRO A 87 5.41 7.62 -12.24
C PRO A 87 5.81 9.03 -12.65
N ARG A 88 6.89 9.56 -12.07
CA ARG A 88 7.58 10.68 -12.70
C ARG A 88 8.00 10.18 -14.08
N ARG A 89 7.42 10.71 -15.17
CA ARG A 89 8.09 10.66 -16.47
C ARG A 89 9.47 11.26 -16.21
N ARG A 90 10.52 10.44 -16.17
CA ARG A 90 11.87 10.95 -16.44
C ARG A 90 11.77 11.44 -17.88
N GLY A 91 11.48 12.74 -18.01
CA GLY A 91 11.58 13.44 -19.27
C GLY A 91 13.01 13.25 -19.78
N ALA A 92 13.08 13.05 -21.09
CA ALA A 92 14.25 12.97 -21.93
C ALA A 92 15.49 13.69 -21.38
N ALA A 93 16.66 13.08 -21.60
CA ALA A 93 17.91 13.84 -21.62
C ALA A 93 17.69 15.16 -22.38
N VAL A 94 17.97 16.27 -21.69
CA VAL A 94 18.19 17.58 -22.31
C VAL A 94 19.67 17.67 -22.62
#